data_AF-A0A136LK28-F1
#
_entry.id   AF-A0A136LK28-F1
#
_cell.length_a   1.000
_cell.length_b   1.000
_cell.length_c   1.000
_cell.angle_alpha   90.00
_cell.angle_beta   90.00
_cell.angle_gamma   90.00
#
_symmetry.space_group_name_H-M   'P 1'
#
loop_
_entity.id
_entity.type
_entity.pdbx_description
1 polymer ?
#
loop_
_entity_poly.entity_id
_entity_poly.type
_entity_poly.pdbx_seq_one_letter_code
_entity_poly.pdbx_strand_id
1 'polypeptide(L)'
;MQKLIDQEWFRSLFLTLIIVGILLLVFGVVRYFTLSHQMEQNRAFQIQSQNELVDPQSVSEAQGLIASGEELRQIESARTQSVIFVGVGLVLLGIGWLGRDWVQTRRRKAMKTAAKAPPA
;
A
#
# COMPACT_ATOMS: atom_id res chain seq x y z
N MET A 1 -4.82 33.75 -16.81
CA MET A 1 -4.11 33.32 -15.58
C MET A 1 -4.72 32.07 -14.94
N GLN A 2 -6.06 31.93 -14.82
CA GLN A 2 -6.71 30.72 -14.27
C GLN A 2 -6.22 29.38 -14.87
N LYS A 3 -6.12 29.25 -16.20
CA LYS A 3 -5.64 28.02 -16.86
C LYS A 3 -4.19 27.61 -16.51
N LEU A 4 -3.34 28.55 -16.11
CA LEU A 4 -1.95 28.27 -15.71
C LEU A 4 -1.90 27.81 -14.25
N ILE A 5 -2.70 28.43 -13.38
CA ILE A 5 -2.84 28.10 -11.96
C ILE A 5 -3.41 26.69 -11.79
N ASP A 6 -4.46 26.34 -12.55
CA ASP A 6 -5.06 25.00 -12.50
C ASP A 6 -4.04 23.93 -12.89
N GLN A 7 -3.21 24.20 -13.90
CA GLN A 7 -2.27 23.21 -14.43
C GLN A 7 -1.12 22.90 -13.47
N GLU A 8 -0.59 23.91 -12.79
CA GLU A 8 0.44 23.72 -11.76
C GLU A 8 -0.12 23.00 -10.54
N TRP A 9 -1.35 23.33 -10.15
CA TRP A 9 -2.07 22.66 -9.08
C TRP A 9 -2.30 21.17 -9.38
N PHE A 10 -2.79 20.82 -10.58
CA PHE A 10 -2.95 19.43 -11.01
C PHE A 10 -1.62 18.67 -11.03
N ARG A 11 -0.54 19.29 -11.53
CA ARG A 11 0.78 18.68 -11.56
C ARG A 11 1.28 18.37 -10.14
N SER A 12 1.07 19.29 -9.21
CA SER A 12 1.43 19.11 -7.80
C SER A 12 0.62 17.97 -7.17
N LEU A 13 -0.70 17.95 -7.39
CA LEU A 13 -1.60 16.91 -6.89
C LEU A 13 -1.18 15.50 -7.35
N PHE A 14 -0.94 15.29 -8.65
CA PHE A 14 -0.53 13.98 -9.16
C PHE A 14 0.86 13.56 -8.66
N LEU A 15 1.76 14.51 -8.43
CA LEU A 15 3.09 14.22 -7.87
C LEU A 15 2.98 13.83 -6.40
N THR A 16 2.11 14.48 -5.62
CA THR A 16 1.78 14.09 -4.25
C THR A 16 1.16 12.69 -4.20
N LEU A 17 0.22 12.36 -5.11
CA LEU A 17 -0.36 11.01 -5.18
C LEU A 17 0.72 9.93 -5.44
N ILE A 18 1.69 10.22 -6.31
CA ILE A 18 2.82 9.31 -6.55
C ILE A 18 3.65 9.14 -5.28
N ILE A 19 4.03 10.23 -4.60
CA ILE A 19 4.82 10.16 -3.37
C ILE A 19 4.10 9.38 -2.28
N VAL A 20 2.82 9.66 -2.05
CA VAL A 20 2.00 8.92 -1.08
C VAL A 20 1.88 7.45 -1.46
N GLY A 21 1.73 7.14 -2.75
CA GLY A 21 1.72 5.77 -3.26
C GLY A 21 3.03 5.02 -2.95
N ILE A 22 4.18 5.65 -3.16
CA ILE A 22 5.50 5.08 -2.81
C ILE A 22 5.62 4.84 -1.31
N LEU A 23 5.23 5.83 -0.49
CA LEU A 23 5.29 5.71 0.97
C LEU A 23 4.42 4.56 1.48
N LEU A 24 3.20 4.41 0.94
CA LEU A 24 2.31 3.30 1.28
C LEU A 24 2.89 1.95 0.85
N LEU A 25 3.53 1.89 -0.31
CA LEU A 25 4.21 0.68 -0.78
C LEU A 25 5.34 0.28 0.16
N VAL A 26 6.26 1.20 0.47
CA VAL A 26 7.39 0.93 1.37
C VAL A 26 6.88 0.52 2.74
N PHE A 27 5.92 1.28 3.30
CA PHE A 27 5.32 0.97 4.59
C PHE A 27 4.63 -0.40 4.61
N GLY A 28 3.78 -0.68 3.62
CA GLY A 28 3.03 -1.93 3.53
C GLY A 28 3.96 -3.14 3.37
N VAL A 29 5.01 -3.03 2.56
CA VAL A 29 6.02 -4.07 2.38
C VAL A 29 6.79 -4.32 3.68
N VAL A 30 7.34 -3.28 4.31
CA VAL A 30 8.08 -3.42 5.57
C VAL A 30 7.18 -4.03 6.64
N ARG A 31 5.97 -3.52 6.81
CA ARG A 31 5.03 -4.02 7.82
C ARG A 31 4.61 -5.46 7.56
N TYR A 32 4.41 -5.85 6.30
CA TYR A 32 4.12 -7.22 5.93
C TYR A 32 5.24 -8.18 6.33
N PHE A 33 6.50 -7.82 6.06
CA PHE A 33 7.65 -8.64 6.47
C PHE A 33 7.80 -8.72 7.99
N THR A 34 7.65 -7.59 8.69
CA THR A 34 7.70 -7.57 10.16
C THR A 34 6.61 -8.46 10.77
N LEU A 35 5.38 -8.37 10.29
CA LEU A 35 4.27 -9.20 10.80
C LEU A 35 4.43 -10.67 10.42
N SER A 36 4.95 -10.97 9.23
CA SER A 36 5.24 -12.35 8.84
C SER A 36 6.28 -12.98 9.78
N HIS A 37 7.32 -12.23 10.15
CA HIS A 37 8.32 -12.70 11.11
C HIS A 37 7.76 -12.88 12.54
N GLN A 38 6.89 -11.97 12.99
CA GLN A 38 6.20 -12.12 14.28
C GLN A 38 5.27 -13.34 14.29
N MET A 39 4.65 -13.66 13.15
CA MET A 39 3.79 -14.84 13.00
C MET A 39 4.56 -16.15 13.18
N GLU A 40 5.76 -16.25 12.60
CA GLU A 40 6.64 -17.42 12.72
C GLU A 40 7.11 -17.67 14.16
N GLN A 41 7.24 -16.60 14.96
CA GLN A 41 7.64 -16.68 16.36
C GLN A 41 6.48 -17.08 17.29
N ASN A 42 5.23 -17.08 16.82
CA ASN A 42 4.07 -17.41 17.64
C ASN A 42 3.92 -18.94 17.81
N ARG A 43 3.77 -19.39 19.07
CA ARG A 43 3.59 -20.81 19.42
C ARG A 43 2.39 -21.45 18.72
N ALA A 44 1.25 -20.76 18.64
CA ALA A 44 0.05 -21.29 18.00
C ALA A 44 0.29 -21.56 16.50
N PHE A 45 1.08 -20.71 15.84
CA PHE A 45 1.44 -20.90 14.43
C PHE A 45 2.35 -22.12 14.24
N GLN A 46 3.30 -22.36 15.15
CA GLN A 46 4.16 -23.54 15.12
C GLN A 46 3.36 -24.83 15.30
N ILE A 47 2.44 -24.85 16.26
CA ILE A 47 1.54 -26.00 16.50
C ILE A 47 0.64 -26.25 15.28
N GLN A 48 0.06 -25.20 14.71
CA GLN A 48 -0.80 -25.30 13.52
C GLN A 48 -0.03 -25.74 12.28
N SER A 49 1.19 -25.24 12.07
CA SER A 49 2.02 -25.58 10.90
C SER A 49 2.63 -26.98 10.97
N GLN A 50 2.87 -27.50 12.17
CA GLN A 50 3.36 -28.87 12.40
C GLN A 50 2.22 -29.89 12.51
N ASN A 51 0.96 -29.42 12.45
CA ASN A 51 -0.25 -30.24 12.59
C ASN A 51 -0.24 -31.07 13.89
N GLU A 52 0.33 -30.49 14.95
CA GLU A 52 0.55 -31.16 16.23
C GLU A 52 -0.72 -31.04 17.08
N LEU A 53 -1.23 -32.17 17.58
CA LEU A 53 -2.33 -32.21 18.53
C LEU A 53 -1.76 -32.00 19.93
N VAL A 54 -1.80 -30.75 20.40
CA VAL A 54 -1.41 -30.41 21.78
C VAL A 54 -2.64 -30.55 22.69
N ASP A 55 -2.61 -31.57 23.55
CA ASP A 55 -3.59 -31.73 24.62
C ASP A 55 -3.06 -31.03 25.89
N PRO A 56 -3.64 -29.89 26.32
CA PRO A 56 -3.11 -29.12 27.43
C PRO A 56 -3.19 -29.90 28.74
N GLN A 57 -2.05 -30.07 29.42
CA GLN A 57 -1.98 -30.84 30.67
C GLN A 57 -2.36 -30.01 31.90
N SER A 58 -2.57 -28.71 31.72
CA SER A 58 -2.95 -27.78 32.79
C SER A 58 -3.87 -26.66 32.30
N VAL A 59 -4.66 -26.10 33.22
CA VAL A 59 -5.51 -24.92 32.93
C VAL A 59 -4.66 -23.72 32.47
N SER A 60 -3.47 -23.55 33.05
CA SER A 60 -2.53 -22.49 32.64
C SER A 60 -2.03 -22.66 31.21
N GLU A 61 -1.79 -23.90 30.79
CA GLU A 61 -1.35 -24.20 29.43
C GLU A 61 -2.48 -24.00 28.42
N ALA A 62 -3.69 -24.43 28.77
CA ALA A 62 -4.89 -24.15 27.96
C ALA A 62 -5.10 -22.64 27.76
N GLN A 63 -4.96 -21.82 28.81
CA GLN A 63 -5.06 -20.36 28.70
C GLN A 63 -3.96 -19.75 27.83
N GLY A 64 -2.71 -20.23 27.95
CA GLY A 64 -1.59 -19.79 27.11
C GLY A 64 -1.80 -20.11 25.62
N LEU A 65 -2.35 -21.29 25.31
CA LEU A 65 -2.70 -21.68 23.94
C LEU A 65 -3.82 -20.79 23.36
N ILE A 66 -4.84 -20.48 24.16
CA ILE A 66 -5.92 -19.57 23.75
C ILE A 66 -5.35 -18.17 23.45
N ALA A 67 -4.55 -17.60 24.36
CA ALA A 67 -3.96 -16.27 24.18
C ALA A 67 -3.07 -16.20 22.92
N SER A 68 -2.20 -17.20 22.72
CA SER A 68 -1.34 -17.25 21.53
C SER A 68 -2.14 -17.38 20.22
N GLY A 69 -3.28 -18.09 20.25
CA GLY A 69 -4.21 -18.17 19.12
C GLY A 69 -4.91 -16.85 18.80
N GLU A 70 -5.29 -16.06 19.82
CA GLU A 70 -5.85 -14.72 19.61
C GLU A 70 -4.80 -13.76 19.03
N GLU A 71 -3.58 -13.79 19.55
CA GLU A 71 -2.46 -13.00 19.01
C GLU A 71 -2.19 -13.36 17.54
N LEU A 72 -2.21 -14.64 17.19
CA LEU A 72 -2.01 -15.10 15.82
C LEU A 72 -3.07 -14.51 14.87
N ARG A 73 -4.35 -14.52 15.27
CA ARG A 73 -5.43 -13.91 14.48
C ARG A 73 -5.25 -12.40 14.30
N GLN A 74 -4.79 -11.69 15.32
CA GLN A 74 -4.52 -10.26 15.23
C GLN A 74 -3.36 -9.98 14.25
N ILE A 75 -2.28 -10.76 14.34
CA ILE A 75 -1.12 -10.64 13.43
C ILE A 75 -1.55 -10.93 11.98
N GLU A 76 -2.35 -11.97 11.76
CA GLU A 76 -2.83 -12.36 10.43
C GLU A 76 -3.76 -11.29 9.81
N SER A 77 -4.65 -10.72 10.62
CA SER A 77 -5.48 -9.58 10.22
C SER A 77 -4.63 -8.36 9.84
N ALA A 78 -3.64 -8.01 10.67
CA ALA A 78 -2.75 -6.89 10.40
C ALA A 78 -1.87 -7.13 9.15
N ARG A 79 -1.47 -8.37 8.89
CA ARG A 79 -0.71 -8.76 7.70
C ARG A 79 -1.55 -8.58 6.45
N THR A 80 -2.81 -9.01 6.48
CA THR A 80 -3.78 -8.78 5.40
C THR A 80 -3.97 -7.28 5.13
N GLN A 81 -4.12 -6.46 6.17
CA GLN A 81 -4.21 -5.00 6.03
C GLN A 81 -2.95 -4.40 5.37
N SER A 82 -1.77 -4.95 5.65
CA SER A 82 -0.52 -4.51 5.02
C SER A 82 -0.52 -4.73 3.50
N VAL A 83 -1.10 -5.84 3.04
CA VAL A 83 -1.30 -6.10 1.59
C VAL A 83 -2.28 -5.10 0.98
N ILE A 84 -3.33 -4.72 1.70
CA ILE A 84 -4.27 -3.69 1.26
C ILE A 84 -3.53 -2.35 1.05
N PHE A 85 -2.67 -1.94 1.99
CA PHE A 85 -1.87 -0.72 1.84
C PHE A 85 -0.95 -0.77 0.61
N VAL A 86 -0.32 -1.91 0.35
CA VAL A 86 0.47 -2.13 -0.88
C VAL A 86 -0.39 -1.97 -2.14
N GLY A 87 -1.56 -2.60 -2.17
CA GLY A 87 -2.51 -2.51 -3.28
C GLY A 87 -2.98 -1.08 -3.54
N VAL A 88 -3.35 -0.35 -2.48
CA VAL A 88 -3.72 1.08 -2.57
C VAL A 88 -2.54 1.91 -3.08
N GLY A 89 -1.32 1.67 -2.59
CA GLY A 89 -0.12 2.35 -3.07
C GLY A 89 0.09 2.19 -4.57
N LEU A 90 -0.10 0.97 -5.10
CA LEU A 90 -0.03 0.69 -6.54
C LEU A 90 -1.11 1.41 -7.35
N VAL A 91 -2.34 1.47 -6.84
CA VAL A 91 -3.44 2.20 -7.49
C VAL A 91 -3.14 3.69 -7.54
N LEU A 92 -2.65 4.28 -6.45
CA LEU A 92 -2.28 5.70 -6.41
C LEU A 92 -1.13 6.02 -7.37
N LEU A 93 -0.15 5.14 -7.48
CA LEU A 93 0.92 5.25 -8.48
C LEU A 93 0.35 5.23 -9.91
N GLY A 94 -0.55 4.29 -10.21
CA GLY A 94 -1.20 4.19 -11.52
C GLY A 94 -1.98 5.45 -11.89
N ILE A 95 -2.82 5.94 -10.98
CA ILE A 95 -3.60 7.17 -11.18
C ILE A 95 -2.68 8.39 -11.32
N GLY A 96 -1.67 8.51 -10.45
CA GLY A 96 -0.70 9.59 -10.49
C GLY A 96 0.08 9.64 -11.81
N TRP A 97 0.48 8.47 -12.31
CA TRP A 97 1.20 8.34 -13.58
C TRP A 97 0.30 8.67 -14.79
N LEU A 98 -0.91 8.11 -14.85
CA LEU A 98 -1.88 8.40 -15.92
C LEU A 98 -2.27 9.88 -15.95
N GLY A 99 -2.51 10.49 -14.79
CA GLY A 99 -2.81 11.91 -14.68
C GLY A 99 -1.68 12.79 -15.20
N ARG A 100 -0.43 12.44 -14.85
CA ARG A 100 0.76 13.13 -15.37
C ARG A 100 0.88 13.03 -16.89
N ASP A 101 0.70 11.84 -17.46
CA ASP A 101 0.82 11.64 -18.93
C ASP A 101 -0.27 12.42 -19.70
N TRP A 102 -1.49 12.43 -19.17
CA TRP A 102 -2.59 13.19 -19.77
C TRP A 102 -2.33 14.70 -19.80
N VAL A 103 -1.82 15.27 -18.70
CA VAL A 103 -1.45 16.69 -18.61
C VAL A 103 -0.31 17.02 -19.60
N GLN A 104 0.68 16.14 -19.74
CA GLN A 104 1.78 16.32 -20.69
C GLN A 104 1.31 16.26 -22.14
N THR A 105 0.42 15.32 -22.46
CA THR A 105 -0.16 15.17 -23.79
C THR A 105 -0.98 16.41 -24.18
N ARG A 106 -1.76 16.98 -23.26
CA ARG A 106 -2.48 18.25 -23.49
C ARG A 106 -1.52 19.43 -23.74
N ARG A 107 -0.41 19.53 -23.00
CA ARG A 107 0.63 20.56 -23.24
C ARG A 107 1.23 20.45 -24.64
N ARG A 108 1.63 19.24 -25.04
CA ARG A 108 2.23 19.00 -26.36
C ARG A 108 1.29 19.38 -27.50
N LYS A 109 -0.01 19.08 -27.36
CA LYS A 109 -1.04 19.48 -28.34
C LYS A 109 -1.19 21.00 -28.41
N ALA A 110 -1.29 21.68 -27.27
CA ALA A 110 -1.41 23.14 -27.22
C ALA A 110 -0.20 23.87 -27.84
N MET A 111 1.03 23.41 -27.58
CA MET A 111 2.25 23.98 -28.17
C MET A 111 2.30 23.78 -29.69
N LYS A 112 1.89 22.61 -30.20
CA LYS A 112 1.82 22.34 -31.65
C LYS A 112 0.80 23.24 -32.36
N THR A 113 -0.32 23.56 -31.71
CA THR A 113 -1.31 24.49 -32.27
C THR A 113 -0.79 25.93 -32.29
N ALA A 114 -0.12 26.37 -31.22
CA ALA A 114 0.49 27.70 -31.16
C ALA A 114 1.61 27.88 -32.19
N ALA A 115 2.42 26.84 -32.43
CA ALA A 115 3.48 26.86 -33.45
C ALA A 115 2.98 26.85 -34.90
N LYS A 116 1.69 26.52 -35.14
CA LYS A 116 1.05 26.53 -36.46
C LYS A 116 0.23 27.79 -36.75
N ALA A 117 0.06 28.70 -35.79
CA ALA A 117 -0.62 29.96 -36.03
C ALA A 117 0.31 30.88 -36.84
N PRO A 118 -0.14 31.43 -37.99
CA PRO A 118 0.68 32.37 -38.76
C PRO A 118 0.95 33.63 -37.93
N PRO A 119 2.12 34.28 -38.10
CA PRO A 119 2.35 35.59 -37.51
C PRO A 119 1.28 36.55 -38.03
N ALA A 120 0.63 37.25 -37.11
CA ALA A 120 -0.31 38.33 -37.41
C ALA A 120 0.42 39.52 -38.04
#